data_AF-A0A7R8X0L0-F1
#
_entry.id   AF-A0A7R8X0L0-F1
#
_cell.length_a   1.000
_cell.length_b   1.000
_cell.length_c   1.000
_cell.angle_alpha   90.00
_cell.angle_beta   90.00
_cell.angle_gamma   90.00
#
_symmetry.space_group_name_H-M   'P 1'
#
loop_
_entity.id
_entity.type
_entity.pdbx_description
1 polymer ?
#
loop_
_entity_poly.entity_id
_entity_poly.type
_entity_poly.pdbx_seq_one_letter_code
_entity_poly.pdbx_strand_id
1 'polypeptide(L)' 'CPEVYLCFRRGRDRPPLVEIGVYYEGKETLREGITVVRDTPYGRPANVNNSASPQIFLTYKRTSEPAPW' A
#
# COMPACT_ATOMS: atom_id res chain seq x y z
N CYS A 1 -0.08 -5.88 -20.81
CA CYS A 1 -0.09 -5.06 -19.58
C CYS A 1 1.35 -4.80 -19.14
N PRO A 2 1.64 -3.62 -18.57
CA PRO A 2 2.92 -3.40 -17.92
C PRO A 2 3.08 -4.36 -16.73
N GLU A 3 4.30 -4.84 -16.51
CA GLU A 3 4.63 -5.61 -15.31
C GLU A 3 4.68 -4.65 -14.11
N VAL A 4 4.12 -5.10 -12.99
CA VAL A 4 4.11 -4.35 -11.72
C VAL A 4 4.66 -5.28 -10.64
N TYR A 5 5.59 -4.76 -9.85
CA TYR A 5 6.23 -5.52 -8.79
C TYR A 5 5.93 -4.89 -7.44
N LEU A 6 5.62 -5.74 -6.45
CA LEU A 6 5.56 -5.33 -5.05
C LEU A 6 6.97 -5.30 -4.47
N CYS A 7 7.44 -4.10 -4.13
CA CYS A 7 8.73 -3.91 -3.45
C CYS A 7 8.51 -3.59 -1.98
N PHE A 8 9.20 -4.29 -1.09
CA PHE A 8 9.24 -3.96 0.33
C PHE A 8 10.69 -3.90 0.81
N ARG A 9 11.01 -2.90 1.66
CA ARG A 9 12.31 -2.79 2.32
C ARG A 9 12.13 -3.01 3.82
N ARG A 10 12.86 -3.99 4.36
CA ARG A 10 13.02 -4.16 5.81
C ARG A 10 14.11 -3.19 6.28
N GLY A 11 13.87 -2.56 7.43
CA GLY A 11 14.77 -1.59 8.03
C GLY A 11 14.27 -1.19 9.40
N ARG A 12 15.15 -0.58 10.19
CA ARG A 12 14.81 -0.03 11.52
C ARG A 12 14.56 1.48 11.47
N ASP A 13 14.63 2.07 10.28
CA ASP A 13 14.44 3.51 10.04
C ASP A 13 12.96 3.93 10.10
N ARG A 14 12.03 2.97 10.07
CA ARG A 14 10.58 3.21 10.15
C ARG A 14 9.94 2.20 11.10
N PRO A 15 8.83 2.54 11.76
CA PRO A 15 8.07 1.58 12.56
C PRO A 15 7.65 0.36 11.72
N PRO A 16 7.51 -0.84 12.32
CA PRO A 16 7.23 -2.06 11.57
C PRO A 16 5.90 -2.00 10.81
N LEU A 17 5.86 -2.69 9.67
CA LEU A 17 4.62 -2.98 8.97
C LEU A 17 3.85 -4.03 9.77
N VAL A 18 2.62 -3.71 10.15
CA VAL A 18 1.74 -4.60 10.92
C VAL A 18 0.58 -5.14 10.08
N GLU A 19 0.30 -4.49 8.94
CA GLU A 19 -0.77 -4.89 8.03
C GLU A 19 -0.37 -4.54 6.60
N ILE A 20 -0.70 -5.44 5.66
CA ILE A 20 -0.69 -5.20 4.21
C ILE A 20 -2.05 -5.69 3.70
N GLY A 21 -2.72 -4.87 2.91
CA GLY A 21 -4.05 -5.15 2.39
C GLY A 21 -4.21 -4.76 0.93
N VAL A 22 -5.42 -4.99 0.42
CA VAL A 22 -5.87 -4.57 -0.91
C VAL A 22 -7.08 -3.67 -0.69
N TYR A 23 -7.15 -2.58 -1.46
CA TYR A 23 -8.20 -1.59 -1.40
C TYR A 23 -8.90 -1.44 -2.75
N TYR A 24 -10.21 -1.66 -2.76
CA TYR A 24 -11.06 -1.44 -3.92
C TYR A 24 -11.65 -0.03 -3.85
N GLU A 25 -11.13 0.87 -4.67
CA GLU A 25 -11.53 2.27 -4.64
C GLU A 25 -13.02 2.44 -4.95
N GLY A 26 -13.71 3.22 -4.11
CA GLY A 26 -15.15 3.47 -4.21
C GLY A 26 -16.06 2.34 -3.71
N LYS A 27 -15.52 1.17 -3.36
CA LYS A 27 -16.28 0.06 -2.76
C LYS A 27 -16.03 -0.11 -1.27
N GLU A 28 -14.85 0.30 -0.80
CA GLU A 28 -14.42 0.12 0.58
C GLU A 28 -14.16 1.48 1.25
N THR A 29 -14.38 1.53 2.57
CA THR A 29 -13.98 2.65 3.42
C THR A 29 -12.69 2.31 4.13
N LEU A 30 -11.71 3.20 4.08
CA LEU A 30 -10.42 2.99 4.74
C LEU A 30 -10.56 3.17 6.26
N ARG A 31 -9.92 2.25 7.00
CA ARG A 31 -9.76 2.37 8.45
C ARG A 31 -8.67 3.39 8.78
N GLU A 32 -8.73 3.94 9.99
CA GLU A 32 -7.74 4.90 10.46
C GLU A 32 -6.32 4.30 10.53
N GLY A 33 -5.34 5.10 10.10
CA GLY A 33 -3.92 4.73 10.07
C GLY A 33 -3.52 3.84 8.88
N ILE A 34 -4.45 3.52 7.97
CA ILE A 34 -4.13 2.83 6.71
C ILE A 34 -3.59 3.85 5.70
N THR A 35 -2.46 3.52 5.09
CA THR A 35 -1.92 4.25 3.93
C THR A 35 -2.22 3.49 2.65
N VAL A 36 -2.69 4.19 1.62
CA VAL A 36 -2.87 3.64 0.27
C VAL A 36 -1.63 3.93 -0.57
N VAL A 37 -1.10 2.90 -1.23
CA VAL A 37 -0.06 3.07 -2.25
C VAL A 37 -0.73 3.44 -3.56
N ARG A 38 -0.92 4.75 -3.78
CA ARG A 38 -1.58 5.29 -4.98
C ARG A 38 -0.66 5.35 -6.19
N ASP A 39 0.63 5.60 -5.95
CA ASP A 39 1.62 5.86 -6.97
C ASP A 39 2.86 4.99 -6.78
N THR A 40 3.43 4.57 -7.90
CA THR A 40 4.76 3.96 -7.96
C THR A 40 5.83 4.99 -7.64
N PRO A 41 7.07 4.58 -7.28
CA PRO A 41 8.17 5.53 -7.04
C PRO A 41 8.49 6.46 -8.22
N TYR A 42 8.06 6.10 -9.43
CA TYR A 42 8.24 6.89 -10.66
C TYR A 42 7.00 7.70 -11.06
N GLY A 43 6.01 7.86 -10.15
CA GLY A 43 4.84 8.73 -10.36
C GLY A 43 3.76 8.15 -11.27
N ARG A 44 3.80 6.86 -11.59
CA ARG A 44 2.70 6.18 -12.31
C ARG A 44 1.67 5.64 -11.33
N PRO A 45 0.38 5.53 -11.68
CA PRO A 45 -0.63 4.91 -10.83
C PRO A 45 -0.25 3.48 -10.45
N ALA A 46 -0.28 3.16 -9.17
CA ALA A 46 0.02 1.83 -8.61
C ALA A 46 -1.23 0.91 -8.59
N ASN A 47 -2.06 1.03 -9.63
CA ASN A 47 -3.20 0.13 -9.82
C ASN A 47 -2.68 -1.28 -10.12
N VAL A 48 -3.07 -2.24 -9.28
CA VAL A 48 -2.68 -3.66 -9.45
C VAL A 48 -3.69 -4.44 -10.30
N ASN A 49 -4.78 -3.79 -10.73
CA ASN A 49 -5.72 -4.36 -11.69
C ASN A 49 -5.21 -4.20 -13.13
N ASN A 50 -5.50 -5.17 -13.99
CA ASN A 50 -5.23 -5.10 -15.43
C ASN A 50 -6.18 -4.16 -16.19
N SER A 51 -7.19 -3.62 -15.50
CA SER A 51 -8.17 -2.68 -16.04
C SER A 51 -8.05 -1.32 -15.34
N ALA A 52 -8.36 -0.23 -16.07
CA ALA A 52 -8.38 1.12 -15.50
C ALA A 52 -9.54 1.36 -14.51
N SER A 53 -10.60 0.54 -14.56
CA SER A 53 -11.71 0.56 -13.62
C SER A 53 -12.24 -0.87 -13.40
N PRO A 54 -12.52 -1.28 -12.14
CA PRO A 54 -12.26 -0.53 -10.91
C PRO A 54 -10.75 -0.43 -10.63
N GLN A 55 -10.35 0.65 -9.94
CA GLN A 55 -8.97 0.81 -9.48
C GLN A 55 -8.77 0.02 -8.19
N ILE A 56 -7.70 -0.78 -8.16
CA ILE A 56 -7.36 -1.64 -7.03
C ILE A 56 -5.95 -1.26 -6.59
N PHE A 57 -5.78 -0.90 -5.31
CA PHE A 57 -4.50 -0.46 -4.76
C PHE A 57 -4.05 -1.35 -3.60
N LEU A 58 -2.75 -1.36 -3.34
CA LEU A 58 -2.24 -1.92 -2.10
C LEU A 58 -2.36 -0.92 -0.96
N THR A 59 -2.63 -1.43 0.23
CA THR A 59 -2.62 -0.67 1.47
C THR A 59 -1.62 -1.22 2.45
N TYR A 60 -1.16 -0.38 3.36
CA TYR A 60 -0.35 -0.83 4.49
C TYR A 60 -0.65 -0.02 5.74
N LYS A 61 -0.42 -0.64 6.90
CA LYS A 61 -0.38 0.03 8.21
C LYS A 61 0.98 -0.18 8.86
N ARG A 62 1.50 0.89 9.44
CA ARG A 62 2.62 0.83 10.38
C ARG A 62 2.09 1.12 11.78
N THR A 63 2.71 0.52 12.78
CA THR A 63 2.47 0.92 14.17
C THR A 63 2.98 2.35 14.41
N SER A 64 2.43 3.03 15.40
CA SER A 64 2.89 4.36 15.84
C SER A 64 4.15 4.30 16.70
N GLU A 65 4.37 3.20 17.41
CA GLU A 65 5.56 3.01 18.26
C GLU A 65 6.67 2.24 17.53
N PRO A 66 7.94 2.68 17.60
CA PRO A 66 9.05 1.82 17.24
C PRO A 66 8.99 0.57 18.13
N ALA A 67 9.18 -0.61 17.54
CA ALA A 67 9.06 -1.87 18.27
C ALA A 67 9.95 -1.84 19.53
N PRO A 68 9.42 -2.18 20.72
CA PRO A 68 10.25 -2.37 21.89
C PRO A 68 11.22 -3.53 21.60
N TRP A 69 12.47 -3.30 21.98
CA TRP A 69 13.61 -4.18 21.76
C TRP A 69 13.37 -5.60 22.26
#